data_AF-A0A523N948-F1
#
_entry.id   AF-A0A523N948-F1
#
_cell.length_a   1.000
_cell.length_b   1.000
_cell.length_c   1.000
_cell.angle_alpha   90.00
_cell.angle_beta   90.00
_cell.angle_gamma   90.00
#
_symmetry.space_group_name_H-M   'P 1'
#
loop_
_entity.id
_entity.type
_entity.pdbx_description
1 polymer ?
#
loop_
_entity_poly.entity_id
_entity_poly.type
_entity_poly.pdbx_seq_one_letter_code
_entity_poly.pdbx_strand_id
1 'polypeptide(L)'
;MTAFSLRPDIERTVINGFALALGITPGDVTPPTIGYTIAYASGHDDEPDTYSFYVAVSHEQVAPILQKAFALLPEEVCAIVEISSRDAYRQTDVFLSQEEISKRDFLRTWDQWEPILLEDGSIAAGANSESPFVEIFVDQWKGVSIIVPLDMHDDVERLLASAGLNEVQETWALGDENPALDNAQIRPVLADLDGIAADIDDVLMELRHDWGMELNIDPDTNVDEGGRSLGLTLWHAVLGVHRAGDTRQGADMLIWATAGSLTQLETLIEGVLEQSGEWVLAEVYSTDRIAYDERPDELSDLAPRYSEAEIHLVSIDQHTDHPPEESR
;
A
#
# COMPACT_ATOMS: atom_id res chain seq x y z
N MET A 1 4.74 -19.47 -3.32
CA MET A 1 5.51 -18.25 -3.63
C MET A 1 5.51 -18.08 -5.12
N THR A 2 4.72 -17.12 -5.56
CA THR A 2 4.47 -16.80 -6.96
C THR A 2 5.66 -15.98 -7.49
N ALA A 3 6.19 -16.34 -8.66
CA ALA A 3 7.40 -15.70 -9.19
C ALA A 3 7.01 -14.46 -10.02
N PHE A 4 6.76 -13.34 -9.36
CA PHE A 4 6.53 -12.07 -10.04
C PHE A 4 7.79 -11.57 -10.73
N SER A 5 7.62 -10.95 -11.89
CA SER A 5 8.73 -10.34 -12.63
C SER A 5 8.27 -9.06 -13.31
N LEU A 6 9.24 -8.17 -13.56
CA LEU A 6 8.98 -6.94 -14.29
C LEU A 6 8.82 -7.24 -15.79
N ARG A 7 7.97 -6.45 -16.43
CA ARG A 7 7.75 -6.46 -17.87
C ARG A 7 9.05 -6.17 -18.62
N PRO A 8 9.47 -7.05 -19.55
CA PRO A 8 10.67 -6.82 -20.35
C PRO A 8 10.43 -5.87 -21.53
N ASP A 9 9.18 -5.54 -21.85
CA ASP A 9 8.77 -4.75 -23.01
C ASP A 9 8.61 -3.26 -22.72
N ILE A 10 8.77 -2.83 -21.47
CA ILE A 10 8.69 -1.42 -21.08
C ILE A 10 10.08 -0.78 -20.95
N GLU A 11 10.21 0.44 -21.46
CA GLU A 11 11.44 1.22 -21.36
C GLU A 11 11.32 2.29 -20.27
N ARG A 12 12.41 2.50 -19.53
CA ARG A 12 12.50 3.53 -18.51
C ARG A 12 12.55 4.92 -19.15
N THR A 13 11.73 5.83 -18.64
CA THR A 13 11.77 7.22 -19.09
C THR A 13 12.88 8.00 -18.37
N VAL A 14 13.64 8.79 -19.13
CA VAL A 14 14.69 9.67 -18.62
C VAL A 14 14.41 11.11 -19.01
N ILE A 15 14.32 12.02 -18.04
CA ILE A 15 14.03 13.44 -18.24
C ILE A 15 15.24 14.27 -17.81
N ASN A 16 15.88 14.95 -18.75
CA ASN A 16 17.11 15.74 -18.51
C ASN A 16 18.19 15.01 -17.70
N GLY A 17 18.33 13.68 -17.92
CA GLY A 17 19.30 12.84 -17.22
C GLY A 17 18.80 12.24 -15.89
N PHE A 18 17.59 12.55 -15.46
CA PHE A 18 16.93 11.91 -14.32
C PHE A 18 16.11 10.71 -14.79
N ALA A 19 16.44 9.51 -14.32
CA ALA A 19 15.74 8.29 -14.64
C ALA A 19 14.60 8.05 -13.64
N LEU A 20 13.37 7.91 -14.14
CA LEU A 20 12.18 7.61 -13.33
C LEU A 20 12.03 6.10 -13.09
N ALA A 21 11.20 5.70 -12.13
CA ALA A 21 10.76 4.30 -11.99
C ALA A 21 10.06 3.80 -13.27
N LEU A 22 10.13 2.49 -13.56
CA LEU A 22 9.50 1.91 -14.75
C LEU A 22 7.99 2.17 -14.79
N GLY A 23 7.33 2.21 -13.64
CA GLY A 23 5.89 2.42 -13.50
C GLY A 23 5.46 3.86 -13.66
N ILE A 24 6.38 4.81 -13.79
CA ILE A 24 6.06 6.23 -13.90
C ILE A 24 6.20 6.67 -15.36
N THR A 25 5.08 7.08 -15.95
CA THR A 25 5.06 7.80 -17.22
C THR A 25 4.98 9.28 -16.93
N PRO A 26 6.02 10.07 -17.22
CA PRO A 26 5.96 11.49 -16.97
C PRO A 26 5.00 12.14 -17.95
N GLY A 27 4.06 12.91 -17.42
CA GLY A 27 3.29 13.88 -18.20
C GLY A 27 4.19 15.07 -18.53
N ASP A 28 3.79 16.26 -18.10
CA ASP A 28 4.58 17.49 -18.29
C ASP A 28 5.56 17.76 -17.13
N VAL A 29 5.87 16.72 -16.35
CA VAL A 29 6.68 16.81 -15.12
C VAL A 29 8.09 17.31 -15.43
N THR A 30 8.51 18.35 -14.72
CA THR A 30 9.91 18.74 -14.66
C THR A 30 10.68 17.81 -13.72
N PRO A 31 11.90 17.37 -14.07
CA PRO A 31 12.66 16.48 -13.20
C PRO A 31 13.01 17.20 -11.89
N PRO A 32 13.12 16.46 -10.78
CA PRO A 32 13.45 17.05 -9.50
C PRO A 32 14.90 17.50 -9.47
N THR A 33 15.21 18.41 -8.55
CA THR A 33 16.59 18.73 -8.19
C THR A 33 17.14 17.58 -7.36
N ILE A 34 18.21 16.94 -7.86
CA ILE A 34 18.91 15.89 -7.12
C ILE A 34 19.55 16.49 -5.85
N GLY A 35 19.25 15.89 -4.71
CA GLY A 35 19.69 16.37 -3.40
C GLY A 35 18.72 15.93 -2.31
N TYR A 36 18.72 16.67 -1.21
CA TYR A 36 17.74 16.47 -0.14
C TYR A 36 17.24 17.79 0.42
N THR A 37 16.03 17.79 0.96
CA THR A 37 15.50 18.87 1.82
C THR A 37 15.47 18.39 3.27
N ILE A 38 15.57 19.31 4.23
CA ILE A 38 15.41 19.02 5.66
C ILE A 38 14.25 19.84 6.21
N ALA A 39 13.39 19.20 6.99
CA ALA A 39 12.38 19.86 7.82
C ALA A 39 12.52 19.41 9.27
N TYR A 40 12.42 20.36 10.21
CA TYR A 40 12.26 20.06 11.63
C TYR A 40 10.77 19.98 11.96
N ALA A 41 10.37 18.93 12.65
CA ALA A 41 9.03 18.75 13.17
C ALA A 41 9.07 18.69 14.70
N SER A 42 8.34 19.59 15.36
CA SER A 42 8.12 19.51 16.80
C SER A 42 7.14 18.38 17.10
N GLY A 43 7.53 17.47 17.99
CA GLY A 43 6.64 16.43 18.48
C GLY A 43 5.42 17.03 19.18
N HIS A 44 4.28 16.36 19.09
CA HIS A 44 3.09 16.71 19.88
C HIS A 44 2.89 15.72 21.03
N ASP A 45 2.46 16.23 22.18
CA ASP A 45 2.25 15.46 23.41
C ASP A 45 3.49 14.66 23.86
N ASP A 46 3.47 13.33 23.69
CA ASP A 46 4.54 12.41 24.10
C ASP A 46 5.47 12.01 22.92
N GLU A 47 5.23 12.53 21.71
CA GLU A 47 6.06 12.25 20.53
C GLU A 47 7.39 13.03 20.57
N PRO A 48 8.51 12.44 20.11
CA PRO A 48 9.79 13.12 20.07
C PRO A 48 9.84 14.17 18.95
N ASP A 49 10.63 15.22 19.17
CA ASP A 49 11.07 16.11 18.08
C ASP A 49 11.91 15.34 17.06
N THR A 50 11.68 15.60 15.77
CA THR A 50 12.34 14.89 14.68
C THR A 50 12.88 15.83 13.59
N TYR A 51 13.82 15.30 12.82
CA TYR A 51 14.17 15.82 11.50
C TYR A 51 13.66 14.88 10.43
N SER A 52 13.00 15.43 9.42
CA SER A 52 12.59 14.74 8.20
C SER A 52 13.49 15.18 7.05
N PHE A 53 14.19 14.21 6.47
CA PHE A 53 14.96 14.38 5.25
C PHE A 53 14.17 13.77 4.09
N TYR A 54 13.98 14.53 3.03
CA TYR A 54 13.41 14.00 1.79
C TYR A 54 14.45 14.02 0.70
N VAL A 55 14.79 12.85 0.18
CA VAL A 55 15.88 12.64 -0.77
C VAL A 55 15.33 12.34 -2.15
N ALA A 56 15.72 13.14 -3.14
CA ALA A 56 15.42 12.89 -4.54
C ALA A 56 16.70 12.56 -5.30
N VAL A 57 16.73 11.37 -5.92
CA VAL A 57 17.84 10.89 -6.74
C VAL A 57 17.30 10.15 -7.95
N SER A 58 18.10 10.08 -9.01
CA SER A 58 17.76 9.25 -10.17
C SER A 58 17.62 7.79 -9.75
N HIS A 59 16.70 7.04 -10.38
CA HIS A 59 16.28 5.72 -9.93
C HIS A 59 17.43 4.75 -9.59
N GLU A 60 18.54 4.77 -10.35
CA GLU A 60 19.70 3.90 -10.11
C GLU A 60 20.41 4.15 -8.76
N GLN A 61 20.15 5.28 -8.12
CA GLN A 61 20.70 5.64 -6.80
C GLN A 61 19.72 5.39 -5.66
N VAL A 62 18.45 5.07 -5.94
CA VAL A 62 17.42 4.88 -4.89
C VAL A 62 17.79 3.69 -3.99
N ALA A 63 18.06 2.50 -4.56
CA ALA A 63 18.41 1.32 -3.76
C ALA A 63 19.69 1.52 -2.91
N PRO A 64 20.81 2.07 -3.44
CA PRO A 64 21.98 2.38 -2.62
C PRO A 64 21.72 3.34 -1.45
N ILE A 65 20.82 4.33 -1.63
CA ILE A 65 20.44 5.24 -0.55
C ILE A 65 19.60 4.52 0.49
N LEU A 66 18.57 3.78 0.07
CA LEU A 66 17.71 2.99 0.97
C LEU A 66 18.49 1.97 1.78
N GLN A 67 19.43 1.24 1.15
CA GLN A 67 20.26 0.27 1.85
C GLN A 67 21.07 0.92 2.99
N LYS A 68 21.61 2.13 2.77
CA LYS A 68 22.29 2.88 3.82
C LYS A 68 21.30 3.39 4.87
N ALA A 69 20.13 3.85 4.45
CA ALA A 69 19.10 4.40 5.32
C ALA A 69 18.52 3.32 6.25
N PHE A 70 18.23 2.12 5.75
CA PHE A 70 17.83 0.97 6.57
C PHE A 70 18.89 0.54 7.58
N ALA A 71 20.16 0.90 7.40
CA ALA A 71 21.17 0.67 8.42
C ALA A 71 20.89 1.45 9.72
N LEU A 72 20.13 2.56 9.63
CA LEU A 72 19.70 3.39 10.77
C LEU A 72 18.57 2.76 11.58
N LEU A 73 17.77 1.87 10.98
CA LEU A 73 16.67 1.19 11.66
C LEU A 73 17.20 0.33 12.82
N PRO A 74 16.49 0.26 13.96
CA PRO A 74 16.80 -0.65 15.07
C PRO A 74 16.50 -2.12 14.71
N GLU A 75 16.76 -3.03 15.65
CA GLU A 75 16.62 -4.49 15.42
C GLU A 75 15.17 -4.97 15.28
N GLU A 76 14.20 -4.20 15.77
CA GLU A 76 12.76 -4.47 15.67
C GLU A 76 12.11 -3.24 15.02
N VAL A 77 11.19 -3.46 14.08
CA VAL A 77 10.56 -2.41 13.27
C VAL A 77 9.12 -2.78 12.96
N CYS A 78 8.29 -1.79 12.65
CA CYS A 78 6.99 -2.01 12.01
C CYS A 78 7.10 -1.73 10.52
N ALA A 79 6.65 -2.67 9.68
CA ALA A 79 6.63 -2.49 8.24
C ALA A 79 5.45 -1.61 7.82
N ILE A 80 5.64 -0.81 6.78
CA ILE A 80 4.65 0.12 6.24
C ILE A 80 4.54 -0.10 4.73
N VAL A 81 3.32 -0.19 4.22
CA VAL A 81 3.03 -0.16 2.78
C VAL A 81 1.90 0.82 2.53
N GLU A 82 2.05 1.66 1.52
CA GLU A 82 1.00 2.55 1.05
C GLU A 82 0.66 2.27 -0.40
N ILE A 83 -0.63 2.20 -0.71
CA ILE A 83 -1.16 2.09 -2.08
C ILE A 83 -2.30 3.09 -2.27
N SER A 84 -2.58 3.46 -3.52
CA SER A 84 -3.80 4.21 -3.84
C SER A 84 -5.04 3.39 -3.49
N SER A 85 -5.95 3.99 -2.73
CA SER A 85 -7.15 3.33 -2.25
C SER A 85 -8.18 3.14 -3.38
N ARG A 86 -8.97 2.07 -3.30
CA ARG A 86 -10.21 1.90 -4.06
C ARG A 86 -11.44 2.43 -3.32
N ASP A 87 -11.26 2.88 -2.08
CA ASP A 87 -12.31 3.43 -1.25
C ASP A 87 -12.71 4.83 -1.73
N ALA A 88 -14.01 5.06 -1.90
CA ALA A 88 -14.54 6.32 -2.41
C ALA A 88 -14.34 7.53 -1.48
N TYR A 89 -13.87 7.32 -0.25
CA TYR A 89 -13.74 8.36 0.79
C TYR A 89 -12.33 8.47 1.37
N ARG A 90 -11.35 7.75 0.81
CA ARG A 90 -9.94 7.77 1.23
C ARG A 90 -9.05 7.71 -0.02
N GLN A 91 -7.95 8.46 -0.04
CA GLN A 91 -7.04 8.47 -1.19
C GLN A 91 -5.98 7.36 -1.13
N THR A 92 -5.50 7.06 0.08
CA THR A 92 -4.39 6.11 0.30
C THR A 92 -4.78 5.07 1.34
N ASP A 93 -4.50 3.81 1.05
CA ASP A 93 -4.54 2.73 2.03
C ASP A 93 -3.15 2.57 2.63
N VAL A 94 -3.08 2.67 3.96
CA VAL A 94 -1.85 2.44 4.72
C VAL A 94 -1.98 1.09 5.40
N PHE A 95 -1.06 0.18 5.13
CA PHE A 95 -0.95 -1.09 5.82
C PHE A 95 0.22 -1.04 6.80
N LEU A 96 0.00 -1.50 8.02
CA LEU A 96 1.01 -1.58 9.07
C LEU A 96 1.09 -2.99 9.62
N SER A 97 2.30 -3.45 9.95
CA SER A 97 2.48 -4.69 10.72
C SER A 97 1.80 -4.56 12.09
N GLN A 98 1.05 -5.59 12.48
CA GLN A 98 0.34 -5.63 13.77
C GLN A 98 1.26 -5.75 14.97
N GLU A 99 2.41 -6.39 14.78
CA GLU A 99 3.47 -6.54 15.78
C GLU A 99 4.79 -6.03 15.20
N GLU A 100 5.73 -5.66 16.07
CA GLU A 100 7.10 -5.41 15.65
C GLU A 100 7.69 -6.69 15.06
N ILE A 101 8.35 -6.55 13.91
CA ILE A 101 9.08 -7.61 13.23
C ILE A 101 10.58 -7.36 13.31
N SER A 102 11.37 -8.43 13.34
CA SER A 102 12.81 -8.27 13.34
C SER A 102 13.26 -7.60 12.04
N LYS A 103 14.14 -6.62 12.13
CA LYS A 103 14.77 -5.94 10.99
C LYS A 103 15.33 -6.93 9.98
N ARG A 104 15.85 -8.06 10.44
CA ARG A 104 16.36 -9.14 9.57
C ARG A 104 15.25 -9.76 8.73
N ASP A 105 14.08 -10.01 9.32
CA ASP A 105 12.94 -10.58 8.60
C ASP A 105 12.32 -9.54 7.67
N PHE A 106 12.21 -8.28 8.10
CA PHE A 106 11.87 -7.14 7.24
C PHE A 106 12.78 -7.09 6.00
N LEU A 107 14.10 -7.04 6.19
CA LEU A 107 15.07 -6.95 5.10
C LEU A 107 15.06 -8.18 4.19
N ARG A 108 14.79 -9.38 4.73
CA ARG A 108 14.67 -10.58 3.90
C ARG A 108 13.52 -10.46 2.90
N THR A 109 12.35 -10.03 3.37
CA THR A 109 11.17 -9.82 2.51
C THR A 109 11.39 -8.61 1.60
N TRP A 110 11.98 -7.53 2.10
CA TRP A 110 12.36 -6.38 1.28
C TRP A 110 13.25 -6.80 0.10
N ASP A 111 14.36 -7.50 0.35
CA ASP A 111 15.31 -7.92 -0.69
C ASP A 111 14.64 -8.78 -1.77
N GLN A 112 13.62 -9.55 -1.40
CA GLN A 112 12.83 -10.35 -2.33
C GLN A 112 11.96 -9.48 -3.26
N TRP A 113 11.35 -8.42 -2.72
CA TRP A 113 10.38 -7.58 -3.42
C TRP A 113 10.94 -6.25 -3.92
N GLU A 114 12.17 -5.89 -3.56
CA GLU A 114 12.85 -4.63 -3.90
C GLU A 114 12.73 -4.26 -5.38
N PRO A 115 12.96 -5.18 -6.36
CA PRO A 115 12.84 -4.82 -7.76
C PRO A 115 11.44 -4.31 -8.15
N ILE A 116 10.37 -4.80 -7.51
CA ILE A 116 9.00 -4.35 -7.78
C ILE A 116 8.72 -3.07 -7.00
N LEU A 117 9.05 -3.04 -5.71
CA LEU A 117 8.82 -1.89 -4.83
C LEU A 117 9.49 -0.60 -5.35
N LEU A 118 10.67 -0.72 -5.97
CA LEU A 118 11.39 0.44 -6.52
C LEU A 118 10.93 0.85 -7.93
N GLU A 119 10.14 0.02 -8.60
CA GLU A 119 9.78 0.22 -10.01
C GLU A 119 8.31 0.55 -10.21
N ASP A 120 7.41 -0.05 -9.44
CA ASP A 120 5.97 0.17 -9.56
C ASP A 120 5.56 1.49 -8.88
N GLY A 121 4.91 2.40 -9.62
CA GLY A 121 4.51 3.70 -9.11
C GLY A 121 3.24 3.69 -8.25
N SER A 122 2.55 2.56 -8.12
CA SER A 122 1.31 2.44 -7.32
C SER A 122 1.55 2.04 -5.87
N ILE A 123 2.77 1.60 -5.54
CA ILE A 123 3.14 1.15 -4.20
C ILE A 123 4.27 2.01 -3.64
N ALA A 124 4.17 2.27 -2.34
CA ALA A 124 5.21 2.85 -1.52
C ALA A 124 5.40 1.95 -0.30
N ALA A 125 6.62 1.91 0.24
CA ALA A 125 6.95 0.97 1.31
C ALA A 125 8.12 1.42 2.17
N GLY A 126 8.18 0.91 3.38
CA GLY A 126 9.25 1.20 4.31
C GLY A 126 9.07 0.53 5.65
N ALA A 127 9.72 1.10 6.65
CA ALA A 127 9.56 0.67 8.02
C ALA A 127 9.77 1.84 8.99
N ASN A 128 9.12 1.77 10.14
CA ASN A 128 9.39 2.64 11.27
C ASN A 128 9.70 1.87 12.55
N SER A 129 10.06 2.60 13.60
CA SER A 129 10.21 2.12 14.96
C SER A 129 9.89 3.28 15.90
N GLU A 130 9.37 3.01 17.09
CA GLU A 130 9.14 4.04 18.11
C GLU A 130 10.35 4.29 19.02
N SER A 131 11.28 3.34 19.14
CA SER A 131 12.40 3.43 20.08
C SER A 131 13.75 2.95 19.50
N PRO A 132 14.59 3.88 18.97
CA PRO A 132 14.30 5.29 18.73
C PRO A 132 13.25 5.49 17.62
N PHE A 133 12.63 6.67 17.60
CA PHE A 133 11.68 7.04 16.54
C PHE A 133 12.40 7.24 15.21
N VAL A 134 12.44 6.20 14.37
CA VAL A 134 13.10 6.23 13.05
C VAL A 134 12.11 5.71 12.03
N GLU A 135 11.93 6.42 10.93
CA GLU A 135 11.12 5.99 9.79
C GLU A 135 11.93 6.14 8.50
N ILE A 136 12.02 5.06 7.74
CA ILE A 136 12.66 5.02 6.42
C ILE A 136 11.62 4.53 5.42
N PHE A 137 11.27 5.37 4.45
CA PHE A 137 10.17 5.10 3.53
C PHE A 137 10.50 5.54 2.11
N VAL A 138 10.15 4.72 1.11
CA VAL A 138 10.19 5.11 -0.32
C VAL A 138 8.78 5.38 -0.81
N ASP A 139 8.54 6.60 -1.29
CA ASP A 139 7.22 7.03 -1.75
C ASP A 139 6.89 6.50 -3.16
N GLN A 140 5.68 6.82 -3.66
CA GLN A 140 5.22 6.40 -5.00
C GLN A 140 6.05 7.00 -6.14
N TRP A 141 6.69 8.15 -5.91
CA TRP A 141 7.61 8.83 -6.83
C TRP A 141 9.06 8.37 -6.69
N LYS A 142 9.31 7.41 -5.80
CA LYS A 142 10.61 6.85 -5.44
C LYS A 142 11.57 7.86 -4.81
N GLY A 143 11.02 8.88 -4.17
CA GLY A 143 11.73 9.68 -3.19
C GLY A 143 11.90 8.92 -1.88
N VAL A 144 13.02 9.16 -1.19
CA VAL A 144 13.32 8.48 0.09
C VAL A 144 13.12 9.45 1.24
N SER A 145 12.16 9.15 2.11
CA SER A 145 11.94 9.83 3.38
C SER A 145 12.78 9.15 4.47
N ILE A 146 13.50 9.95 5.23
CA ILE A 146 14.29 9.54 6.40
C ILE A 146 13.90 10.45 7.55
N ILE A 147 13.15 9.93 8.51
CA ILE A 147 12.75 10.64 9.72
C ILE A 147 13.53 10.06 10.89
N VAL A 148 14.18 10.92 11.67
CA VAL A 148 15.08 10.52 12.76
C VAL A 148 14.96 11.47 13.95
N PRO A 149 15.32 11.02 15.17
CA PRO A 149 15.43 11.91 16.32
C PRO A 149 16.58 12.91 16.15
N LEU A 150 16.55 13.97 16.96
CA LEU A 150 17.50 15.08 16.88
C LEU A 150 18.98 14.66 16.99
N ASP A 151 19.29 13.61 17.75
CA ASP A 151 20.67 13.14 17.96
C ASP A 151 21.24 12.33 16.78
N MET A 152 20.38 11.90 15.85
CA MET A 152 20.77 11.18 14.63
C MET A 152 20.87 12.09 13.39
N HIS A 153 20.59 13.39 13.52
CA HIS A 153 20.70 14.38 12.43
C HIS A 153 22.04 14.30 11.69
N ASP A 154 23.15 14.38 12.44
CA ASP A 154 24.50 14.40 11.88
C ASP A 154 24.87 13.05 11.22
N ASP A 155 24.26 11.94 11.65
CA ASP A 155 24.43 10.64 11.03
C ASP A 155 23.81 10.59 9.64
N VAL A 156 22.60 11.12 9.49
CA VAL A 156 21.90 11.21 8.20
C VAL A 156 22.63 12.16 7.24
N GLU A 157 23.06 13.34 7.70
CA GLU A 157 23.84 14.26 6.86
C GLU A 157 25.13 13.62 6.35
N ARG A 158 25.86 12.89 7.21
CA ARG A 158 27.07 12.17 6.79
C ARG A 158 26.75 11.06 5.79
N LEU A 159 25.66 10.33 5.98
CA LEU A 159 25.19 9.30 5.06
C LEU A 159 24.93 9.91 3.68
N LEU A 160 24.16 10.99 3.60
CA LEU A 160 23.81 11.65 2.34
C LEU A 160 25.02 12.30 1.67
N ALA A 161 25.87 12.98 2.44
CA ALA A 161 27.14 13.53 1.95
C ALA A 161 28.07 12.45 1.39
N SER A 162 28.10 11.24 1.98
CA SER A 162 28.87 10.10 1.45
C SER A 162 28.37 9.61 0.09
N ALA A 163 27.11 9.89 -0.23
CA ALA A 163 26.51 9.62 -1.54
C ALA A 163 26.67 10.80 -2.52
N GLY A 164 27.36 11.88 -2.11
CA GLY A 164 27.57 13.07 -2.93
C GLY A 164 26.34 13.99 -3.00
N LEU A 165 25.37 13.81 -2.12
CA LEU A 165 24.17 14.63 -2.06
C LEU A 165 24.42 15.86 -1.18
N ASN A 166 23.81 16.98 -1.57
CA ASN A 166 23.83 18.21 -0.81
C ASN A 166 22.40 18.63 -0.53
N GLU A 167 22.21 19.41 0.53
CA GLU A 167 20.94 20.08 0.78
C GLU A 167 20.60 21.01 -0.40
N VAL A 168 19.35 20.92 -0.85
CA VAL A 168 18.78 21.79 -1.88
C VAL A 168 17.56 22.48 -1.31
N GLN A 169 17.19 23.63 -1.90
CA GLN A 169 16.03 24.36 -1.44
C GLN A 169 14.73 23.55 -1.62
N GLU A 170 14.67 22.77 -2.69
CA GLU A 170 13.48 22.02 -3.10
C GLU A 170 13.94 20.87 -4.00
N THR A 171 13.39 19.67 -3.78
CA THR A 171 13.64 18.47 -4.58
C THR A 171 12.68 18.43 -5.76
N TRP A 172 11.45 17.98 -5.53
CA TRP A 172 10.34 18.15 -6.45
C TRP A 172 9.74 19.53 -6.26
N ALA A 173 9.35 20.17 -7.36
CA ALA A 173 8.55 21.40 -7.34
C ALA A 173 7.12 21.09 -6.83
N LEU A 174 6.99 20.71 -5.57
CA LEU A 174 5.75 20.36 -4.89
C LEU A 174 5.18 21.63 -4.25
N GLY A 175 4.77 22.59 -5.07
CA GLY A 175 3.75 23.54 -4.62
C GLY A 175 2.43 22.80 -4.41
N ASP A 176 1.55 23.31 -3.54
CA ASP A 176 0.27 22.70 -3.13
C ASP A 176 -0.66 22.25 -4.27
N GLU A 177 -0.40 22.66 -5.52
CA GLU A 177 -1.01 22.11 -6.72
C GLU A 177 0.06 22.13 -7.83
N ASN A 178 0.69 20.98 -8.14
CA ASN A 178 1.53 20.88 -9.32
C ASN A 178 0.78 20.11 -10.42
N PRO A 179 0.06 20.82 -11.33
CA PRO A 179 -0.69 20.18 -12.42
C PRO A 179 0.17 19.32 -13.35
N ALA A 180 1.50 19.44 -13.30
CA ALA A 180 2.39 18.57 -14.05
C ALA A 180 2.46 17.15 -13.47
N LEU A 181 2.39 16.99 -12.14
CA LEU A 181 2.32 15.68 -11.47
C LEU A 181 0.95 15.03 -11.69
N ASP A 182 -0.12 15.83 -11.73
CA ASP A 182 -1.48 15.36 -12.07
C ASP A 182 -1.55 14.74 -13.47
N ASN A 183 -0.69 15.19 -14.40
CA ASN A 183 -0.59 14.64 -15.75
C ASN A 183 0.29 13.38 -15.83
N ALA A 184 1.04 13.06 -14.78
CA ALA A 184 1.81 11.82 -14.76
C ALA A 184 0.89 10.63 -14.54
N GLN A 185 1.29 9.50 -15.11
CA GLN A 185 0.49 8.29 -15.06
C GLN A 185 1.31 7.16 -14.46
N ILE A 186 0.69 6.45 -13.53
CA ILE A 186 1.17 5.15 -13.10
C ILE A 186 0.76 4.14 -14.16
N ARG A 187 1.71 3.35 -14.64
CA ARG A 187 1.47 2.25 -15.57
C ARG A 187 1.87 0.91 -14.94
N PRO A 188 1.17 -0.19 -15.26
CA PRO A 188 1.53 -1.52 -14.75
C PRO A 188 2.92 -1.96 -15.20
N VAL A 189 3.73 -2.46 -14.26
CA VAL A 189 5.09 -2.98 -14.55
C VAL A 189 5.22 -4.48 -14.39
N LEU A 190 4.25 -5.16 -13.78
CA LEU A 190 4.30 -6.61 -13.59
C LEU A 190 4.01 -7.34 -14.89
N ALA A 191 4.80 -8.38 -15.16
CA ALA A 191 4.58 -9.28 -16.28
C ALA A 191 3.48 -10.29 -15.93
N ASP A 192 2.67 -10.66 -16.93
CA ASP A 192 1.67 -11.71 -16.78
C ASP A 192 2.34 -13.02 -16.33
N LEU A 193 1.68 -13.70 -15.40
CA LEU A 193 2.08 -15.01 -14.92
C LEU A 193 1.18 -16.07 -15.54
N ASP A 194 1.73 -16.91 -16.43
CA ASP A 194 0.99 -18.00 -17.08
C ASP A 194 -0.33 -17.57 -17.77
N GLY A 195 -0.37 -16.32 -18.25
CA GLY A 195 -1.55 -15.74 -18.91
C GLY A 195 -2.58 -15.13 -17.95
N ILE A 196 -2.26 -15.10 -16.65
CA ILE A 196 -2.99 -14.36 -15.62
C ILE A 196 -2.27 -13.00 -15.45
N ALA A 197 -3.04 -11.92 -15.54
CA ALA A 197 -2.52 -10.59 -15.28
C ALA A 197 -2.18 -10.49 -13.79
N ALA A 198 -0.88 -10.37 -13.49
CA ALA A 198 -0.41 -10.08 -12.15
C ALA A 198 -0.61 -8.59 -11.86
N ASP A 199 -1.10 -8.27 -10.66
CA ASP A 199 -1.26 -6.89 -10.24
C ASP A 199 -0.59 -6.59 -8.90
N ILE A 200 -0.69 -5.33 -8.48
CA ILE A 200 -0.07 -4.88 -7.23
C ILE A 200 -0.79 -5.41 -6.00
N ASP A 201 -2.06 -5.78 -6.10
CA ASP A 201 -2.80 -6.37 -4.98
C ASP A 201 -2.24 -7.75 -4.66
N ASP A 202 -1.86 -8.54 -5.68
CA ASP A 202 -1.20 -9.83 -5.47
C ASP A 202 0.11 -9.66 -4.67
N VAL A 203 0.89 -8.63 -5.00
CA VAL A 203 2.13 -8.30 -4.28
C VAL A 203 1.82 -7.85 -2.87
N LEU A 204 0.82 -6.98 -2.70
CA LEU A 204 0.37 -6.50 -1.39
C LEU A 204 -0.10 -7.65 -0.50
N MET A 205 -0.81 -8.64 -1.05
CA MET A 205 -1.23 -9.83 -0.30
C MET A 205 -0.04 -10.60 0.27
N GLU A 206 0.99 -10.85 -0.55
CA GLU A 206 2.20 -11.53 -0.09
C GLU A 206 2.96 -10.69 0.95
N LEU A 207 3.05 -9.37 0.77
CA LEU A 207 3.66 -8.47 1.76
C LEU A 207 2.88 -8.46 3.09
N ARG A 208 1.55 -8.39 3.03
CA ARG A 208 0.68 -8.46 4.21
C ARG A 208 0.86 -9.78 4.95
N HIS A 209 0.98 -10.88 4.23
CA HIS A 209 1.26 -12.18 4.82
C HIS A 209 2.63 -12.23 5.50
N ASP A 210 3.69 -11.83 4.78
CA ASP A 210 5.07 -11.95 5.23
C ASP A 210 5.43 -10.98 6.37
N TRP A 211 4.81 -9.80 6.39
CA TRP A 211 5.02 -8.78 7.43
C TRP A 211 3.89 -8.72 8.48
N GLY A 212 2.85 -9.55 8.37
CA GLY A 212 1.73 -9.58 9.32
C GLY A 212 0.96 -8.27 9.37
N MET A 213 0.61 -7.72 8.20
CA MET A 213 0.05 -6.37 8.07
C MET A 213 -1.47 -6.34 7.95
N GLU A 214 -2.06 -5.32 8.52
CA GLU A 214 -3.48 -4.98 8.35
C GLU A 214 -3.65 -3.51 7.95
N LEU A 215 -4.82 -3.19 7.43
CA LEU A 215 -5.18 -1.83 7.06
C LEU A 215 -5.24 -0.96 8.32
N ASN A 216 -4.47 0.13 8.34
CA ASN A 216 -4.36 1.06 9.45
C ASN A 216 -5.54 2.03 9.48
N ILE A 217 -6.69 1.55 9.92
CA ILE A 217 -7.89 2.34 10.17
C ILE A 217 -8.52 1.96 11.51
N ASP A 218 -9.30 2.87 12.10
CA ASP A 218 -10.15 2.54 13.24
C ASP A 218 -11.41 1.80 12.73
N PRO A 219 -11.57 0.50 13.02
CA PRO A 219 -12.66 -0.31 12.46
C PRO A 219 -14.03 0.06 13.02
N ASP A 220 -14.09 0.78 14.15
CA ASP A 220 -15.32 1.19 14.82
C ASP A 220 -15.84 2.55 14.35
N THR A 221 -15.05 3.30 13.60
CA THR A 221 -15.44 4.60 13.05
C THR A 221 -15.70 4.52 11.54
N ASN A 222 -16.56 5.40 11.04
CA ASN A 222 -16.75 5.60 9.61
C ASN A 222 -16.68 7.07 9.27
N VAL A 223 -15.46 7.51 9.00
CA VAL A 223 -15.11 8.89 8.64
C VAL A 223 -14.41 8.93 7.29
N ASP A 224 -14.53 10.04 6.58
CA ASP A 224 -13.67 10.30 5.42
C ASP A 224 -12.26 10.72 5.86
N GLU A 225 -11.37 10.91 4.89
CA GLU A 225 -9.99 11.38 5.09
C GLU A 225 -9.90 12.73 5.86
N GLY A 226 -10.94 13.56 5.77
CA GLY A 226 -11.04 14.82 6.52
C GLY A 226 -11.61 14.67 7.95
N GLY A 227 -11.86 13.44 8.41
CA GLY A 227 -12.44 13.12 9.71
C GLY A 227 -13.94 13.37 9.82
N ARG A 228 -14.65 13.61 8.70
CA ARG A 228 -16.11 13.83 8.74
C ARG A 228 -16.82 12.49 8.81
N SER A 229 -17.71 12.34 9.79
CA SER A 229 -18.55 11.13 9.90
C SER A 229 -19.44 10.95 8.68
N LEU A 230 -19.41 9.75 8.10
CA LEU A 230 -20.17 9.39 6.91
C LEU A 230 -21.52 8.74 7.23
N GLY A 231 -21.66 8.18 8.43
CA GLY A 231 -22.85 7.40 8.80
C GLY A 231 -22.86 6.04 8.11
N LEU A 232 -23.99 5.65 7.52
CA LEU A 232 -24.11 4.41 6.76
C LEU A 232 -23.65 4.62 5.31
N THR A 233 -22.68 3.82 4.87
CA THR A 233 -22.15 3.83 3.49
C THR A 233 -22.39 2.49 2.81
N LEU A 234 -22.32 2.46 1.48
CA LEU A 234 -22.28 1.21 0.72
C LEU A 234 -20.85 0.66 0.78
N TRP A 235 -20.73 -0.62 1.08
CA TRP A 235 -19.48 -1.37 1.15
C TRP A 235 -19.50 -2.50 0.13
N HIS A 236 -18.33 -2.77 -0.42
CA HIS A 236 -18.04 -3.95 -1.22
C HIS A 236 -16.88 -4.69 -0.57
N ALA A 237 -17.08 -5.97 -0.28
CA ALA A 237 -16.06 -6.84 0.29
C ALA A 237 -15.80 -8.03 -0.64
N VAL A 238 -14.52 -8.35 -0.83
CA VAL A 238 -14.06 -9.51 -1.59
C VAL A 238 -13.29 -10.42 -0.65
N LEU A 239 -13.75 -11.65 -0.51
CA LEU A 239 -13.27 -12.61 0.48
C LEU A 239 -12.85 -13.90 -0.19
N GLY A 240 -11.68 -14.42 0.20
CA GLY A 240 -11.32 -15.80 -0.07
C GLY A 240 -12.03 -16.71 0.92
N VAL A 241 -12.82 -17.65 0.43
CA VAL A 241 -13.51 -18.65 1.26
C VAL A 241 -13.17 -20.06 0.80
N HIS A 242 -13.26 -21.03 1.71
CA HIS A 242 -13.17 -22.44 1.35
C HIS A 242 -14.35 -23.22 1.91
N ARG A 243 -14.65 -24.38 1.33
CA ARG A 243 -15.71 -25.23 1.86
C ARG A 243 -15.37 -25.77 3.25
N ALA A 244 -16.39 -25.86 4.09
CA ALA A 244 -16.29 -26.45 5.42
C ALA A 244 -15.82 -27.91 5.32
N GLY A 245 -14.67 -28.19 5.94
CA GLY A 245 -14.04 -29.52 5.92
C GLY A 245 -13.19 -29.84 4.69
N ASP A 246 -13.07 -28.92 3.72
CA ASP A 246 -12.20 -29.09 2.55
C ASP A 246 -11.55 -27.75 2.13
N THR A 247 -10.30 -27.54 2.54
CA THR A 247 -9.52 -26.33 2.22
C THR A 247 -9.04 -26.28 0.78
N ARG A 248 -9.30 -27.31 -0.05
CA ARG A 248 -8.90 -27.34 -1.46
C ARG A 248 -9.96 -26.76 -2.39
N GLN A 249 -11.21 -26.72 -1.95
CA GLN A 249 -12.31 -26.12 -2.71
C GLN A 249 -12.48 -24.66 -2.26
N GLY A 250 -11.68 -23.80 -2.88
CA GLY A 250 -11.72 -22.35 -2.71
C GLY A 250 -12.78 -21.67 -3.59
N ALA A 251 -13.22 -20.51 -3.17
CA ALA A 251 -14.08 -19.62 -3.93
C ALA A 251 -13.86 -18.17 -3.50
N ASP A 252 -14.18 -17.24 -4.39
CA ASP A 252 -14.24 -15.82 -4.08
C ASP A 252 -15.68 -15.47 -3.73
N MET A 253 -15.89 -14.90 -2.54
CA MET A 253 -17.18 -14.42 -2.09
C MET A 253 -17.20 -12.90 -2.14
N LEU A 254 -18.11 -12.34 -2.93
CA LEU A 254 -18.32 -10.90 -3.05
C LEU A 254 -19.58 -10.51 -2.31
N ILE A 255 -19.48 -9.53 -1.43
CA ILE A 255 -20.57 -9.07 -0.57
C ILE A 255 -20.76 -7.57 -0.77
N TRP A 256 -21.99 -7.16 -1.05
CA TRP A 256 -22.41 -5.76 -1.03
C TRP A 256 -23.31 -5.53 0.18
N ALA A 257 -22.97 -4.53 0.99
CA ALA A 257 -23.67 -4.26 2.23
C ALA A 257 -23.73 -2.77 2.54
N THR A 258 -24.75 -2.36 3.31
CA THR A 258 -24.73 -1.06 3.97
C THR A 258 -24.31 -1.24 5.42
N ALA A 259 -23.29 -0.52 5.86
CA ALA A 259 -22.76 -0.56 7.21
C ALA A 259 -22.19 0.81 7.63
N GLY A 260 -22.17 1.03 8.93
CA GLY A 260 -21.73 2.27 9.58
C GLY A 260 -20.32 2.23 10.15
N SER A 261 -19.63 1.10 10.01
CA SER A 261 -18.23 0.88 10.38
C SER A 261 -17.74 -0.45 9.78
N LEU A 262 -16.42 -0.68 9.76
CA LEU A 262 -15.85 -1.97 9.32
C LEU A 262 -16.27 -3.09 10.27
N THR A 263 -16.22 -2.88 11.59
CA THR A 263 -16.70 -3.84 12.59
C THR A 263 -18.15 -4.28 12.33
N GLN A 264 -19.02 -3.34 11.95
CA GLN A 264 -20.41 -3.65 11.63
C GLN A 264 -20.53 -4.45 10.33
N LEU A 265 -19.72 -4.16 9.32
CA LEU A 265 -19.65 -4.94 8.08
C LEU A 265 -19.19 -6.37 8.37
N GLU A 266 -18.11 -6.55 9.13
CA GLU A 266 -17.56 -7.86 9.51
C GLU A 266 -18.60 -8.68 10.27
N THR A 267 -19.34 -8.07 11.20
CA THR A 267 -20.45 -8.74 11.91
C THR A 267 -21.53 -9.25 10.95
N LEU A 268 -21.87 -8.48 9.90
CA LEU A 268 -22.83 -8.92 8.89
C LEU A 268 -22.28 -10.08 8.06
N ILE A 269 -21.00 -10.02 7.68
CA ILE A 269 -20.31 -11.06 6.92
C ILE A 269 -20.25 -12.37 7.73
N GLU A 270 -19.85 -12.32 9.00
CA GLU A 270 -19.88 -13.47 9.91
C GLU A 270 -21.28 -14.09 9.96
N GLY A 271 -22.32 -13.27 10.07
CA GLY A 271 -23.70 -13.73 10.04
C GLY A 271 -24.08 -14.47 8.74
N VAL A 272 -23.57 -14.04 7.59
CA VAL A 272 -23.78 -14.72 6.30
C VAL A 272 -23.07 -16.08 6.28
N LEU A 273 -21.81 -16.13 6.71
CA LEU A 273 -21.01 -17.35 6.74
C LEU A 273 -21.63 -18.39 7.68
N GLU A 274 -22.00 -17.99 8.89
CA GLU A 274 -22.65 -18.84 9.89
C GLU A 274 -23.99 -19.40 9.40
N GLN A 275 -24.81 -18.57 8.74
CA GLN A 275 -26.10 -19.00 8.20
C GLN A 275 -25.93 -19.98 7.04
N SER A 276 -24.88 -19.83 6.22
CA SER A 276 -24.59 -20.76 5.13
C SER A 276 -24.18 -22.14 5.65
N GLY A 277 -23.32 -22.18 6.67
CA GLY A 277 -22.68 -23.39 7.19
C GLY A 277 -21.81 -24.17 6.19
N GLU A 278 -21.71 -23.69 4.94
CA GLU A 278 -20.99 -24.33 3.83
C GLU A 278 -19.59 -23.73 3.65
N TRP A 279 -19.44 -22.43 3.91
CA TRP A 279 -18.23 -21.68 3.64
C TRP A 279 -17.57 -21.22 4.93
N VAL A 280 -16.24 -21.27 4.93
CA VAL A 280 -15.39 -20.78 6.01
C VAL A 280 -14.48 -19.71 5.42
N LEU A 281 -14.36 -18.58 6.12
CA LEU A 281 -13.46 -17.50 5.73
C LEU A 281 -12.02 -18.00 5.74
N ALA A 282 -11.32 -17.83 4.62
CA ALA A 282 -9.89 -18.05 4.52
C ALA A 282 -9.14 -16.74 4.71
N GLU A 283 -9.53 -15.72 3.95
CA GLU A 283 -8.80 -14.45 3.86
C GLU A 283 -9.73 -13.31 3.41
N VAL A 284 -9.41 -12.09 3.81
CA VAL A 284 -10.08 -10.87 3.36
C VAL A 284 -9.16 -10.18 2.33
N TYR A 285 -9.58 -10.17 1.07
CA TYR A 285 -8.81 -9.53 -0.01
C TYR A 285 -9.00 -8.02 0.01
N SER A 286 -10.25 -7.55 0.02
CA SER A 286 -10.56 -6.12 0.15
C SER A 286 -11.88 -5.85 0.85
N THR A 287 -11.98 -4.67 1.46
CA THR A 287 -13.20 -4.10 2.04
C THR A 287 -13.22 -2.60 1.78
N ASP A 288 -13.99 -2.18 0.80
CA ASP A 288 -13.97 -0.82 0.27
C ASP A 288 -15.34 -0.17 0.39
N ARG A 289 -15.40 1.10 0.79
CA ARG A 289 -16.62 1.89 0.63
C ARG A 289 -16.72 2.34 -0.81
N ILE A 290 -17.87 2.11 -1.43
CA ILE A 290 -18.08 2.36 -2.86
C ILE A 290 -19.06 3.52 -3.05
N ALA A 291 -18.78 4.39 -4.03
CA ALA A 291 -19.71 5.42 -4.43
C ALA A 291 -20.98 4.77 -4.98
N TYR A 292 -22.16 5.29 -4.62
CA TYR A 292 -23.41 4.62 -4.98
C TYR A 292 -23.58 4.46 -6.50
N ASP A 293 -23.06 5.36 -7.32
CA ASP A 293 -23.10 5.30 -8.78
C ASP A 293 -22.21 4.20 -9.39
N GLU A 294 -21.31 3.62 -8.61
CA GLU A 294 -20.43 2.50 -9.01
C GLU A 294 -20.99 1.13 -8.60
N ARG A 295 -22.19 1.08 -8.00
CA ARG A 295 -22.86 -0.16 -7.62
C ARG A 295 -23.24 -1.01 -8.86
N PRO A 296 -23.31 -2.34 -8.74
CA PRO A 296 -23.69 -3.22 -9.84
C PRO A 296 -25.15 -3.01 -10.24
N ASP A 297 -25.49 -3.41 -11.48
CA ASP A 297 -26.83 -3.25 -12.06
C ASP A 297 -27.92 -3.94 -11.22
N GLU A 298 -27.60 -5.05 -10.56
CA GLU A 298 -28.48 -5.76 -9.63
C GLU A 298 -28.93 -4.89 -8.45
N LEU A 299 -28.14 -3.87 -8.12
CA LEU A 299 -28.41 -2.90 -7.07
C LEU A 299 -28.86 -1.54 -7.62
N SER A 300 -29.30 -1.44 -8.88
CA SER A 300 -29.70 -0.15 -9.48
C SER A 300 -30.80 0.57 -8.70
N ASP A 301 -31.72 -0.17 -8.09
CA ASP A 301 -32.85 0.35 -7.32
C ASP A 301 -32.50 0.66 -5.85
N LEU A 302 -31.28 0.34 -5.43
CA LEU A 302 -30.77 0.59 -4.08
C LEU A 302 -30.69 2.11 -3.84
N ALA A 303 -31.46 2.61 -2.87
CA ALA A 303 -31.58 4.05 -2.58
C ALA A 303 -30.45 4.52 -1.66
N PRO A 304 -29.80 5.66 -1.86
CA PRO A 304 -28.58 6.04 -1.11
C PRO A 304 -28.78 6.38 0.38
N ARG A 305 -29.98 6.22 0.95
CA ARG A 305 -30.29 6.58 2.33
C ARG A 305 -30.90 5.41 3.08
N TYR A 306 -30.20 4.98 4.13
CA TYR A 306 -30.60 3.86 4.98
C TYR A 306 -30.76 4.27 6.43
N SER A 307 -31.64 3.56 7.12
CA SER A 307 -31.79 3.64 8.57
C SER A 307 -31.13 2.47 9.29
N GLU A 308 -30.79 1.39 8.58
CA GLU A 308 -30.30 0.13 9.16
C GLU A 308 -29.19 -0.45 8.28
N ALA A 309 -28.32 -1.25 8.90
CA ALA A 309 -27.25 -1.97 8.23
C ALA A 309 -27.77 -3.33 7.72
N GLU A 310 -27.41 -3.70 6.50
CA GLU A 310 -27.99 -4.85 5.80
C GLU A 310 -27.07 -5.35 4.67
N ILE A 311 -27.11 -6.66 4.41
CA ILE A 311 -26.49 -7.28 3.23
C ILE A 311 -27.47 -7.17 2.05
N HIS A 312 -27.02 -6.59 0.94
CA HIS A 312 -27.85 -6.38 -0.26
C HIS A 312 -27.64 -7.46 -1.32
N LEU A 313 -26.40 -7.92 -1.46
CA LEU A 313 -26.03 -8.93 -2.45
C LEU A 313 -24.87 -9.78 -1.92
N VAL A 314 -24.96 -11.09 -2.17
CA VAL A 314 -23.87 -12.05 -1.97
C VAL A 314 -23.73 -12.85 -3.25
N SER A 315 -22.52 -12.91 -3.78
CA SER A 315 -22.18 -13.76 -4.93
C SER A 315 -20.93 -14.58 -4.62
N ILE A 316 -20.86 -15.79 -5.16
CA ILE A 316 -19.76 -16.72 -4.92
C ILE A 316 -19.29 -17.23 -6.28
N ASP A 317 -18.01 -17.02 -6.59
CA ASP A 317 -17.36 -17.57 -7.77
C ASP A 317 -16.39 -18.67 -7.36
N GLN A 318 -16.64 -19.90 -7.81
CA GLN A 318 -15.83 -21.04 -7.39
C GLN A 318 -14.56 -21.12 -8.23
N HIS A 319 -13.42 -21.27 -7.56
CA HIS A 319 -12.17 -21.57 -8.25
C HIS A 319 -12.36 -22.91 -8.96
N THR A 320 -12.33 -22.90 -10.30
CA THR A 320 -12.44 -24.15 -11.06
C THR A 320 -11.13 -24.90 -10.88
N ASP A 321 -11.20 -26.10 -10.30
CA ASP A 321 -10.05 -27.00 -10.11
C ASP A 321 -9.16 -27.01 -11.37
N HIS A 322 -7.99 -26.36 -11.31
CA HIS A 322 -6.90 -26.74 -12.18
C HIS A 322 -6.46 -28.14 -11.73
N PRO A 323 -6.42 -29.15 -12.62
CA PRO A 323 -5.98 -30.47 -12.23
C PRO A 323 -4.57 -30.37 -11.66
N PRO A 324 -4.24 -31.11 -10.59
CA PRO A 324 -2.92 -31.04 -9.97
C PRO A 324 -1.86 -31.31 -11.04
N GLU A 325 -0.88 -30.41 -11.14
CA GLU A 325 0.31 -30.62 -11.97
C GLU A 325 0.88 -32.00 -11.63
N GLU A 326 0.84 -32.90 -12.61
CA GLU A 326 1.49 -34.19 -12.50
C GLU A 326 2.99 -33.96 -12.29
N SER A 327 3.48 -34.39 -11.13
CA SER A 327 4.90 -34.42 -10.81
C SER A 327 5.69 -35.11 -11.92
N ARG A 328 6.63 -34.39 -12.55
CA ARG A 328 7.72 -34.97 -13.34
C ARG A 328 9.04 -34.27 -13.06
#